data_AF-Q1RIW1-F1
#
_entry.id   AF-Q1RIW1-F1
#
_cell.length_a   1.000
_cell.length_b   1.000
_cell.length_c   1.000
_cell.angle_alpha   90.00
_cell.angle_beta   90.00
_cell.angle_gamma   90.00
#
_symmetry.space_group_name_H-M   'P 1'
#
loop_
_entity.id
_entity.type
_entity.pdbx_description
1 polymer ?
#
loop_
_entity_poly.entity_id
_entity_poly.type
_entity_poly.pdbx_seq_one_letter_code
_entity_poly.pdbx_strand_id
1 'polypeptide(L)'
;MTKSSVIKLATPFERLKFHNPIPDIALRLAVIMQAIIDSTNTSPKKEAKKAEEAAKKWIFVDNEDFITICFEAGIEPSLVRKITKGLIRLQQNKSVIHEEDLFCNKSLKLR
;
A
#
# COMPACT_ATOMS: atom_id res chain seq x y z
N MET A 1 22.32 6.29 -23.49
CA MET A 1 21.29 5.27 -23.24
C MET A 1 21.28 4.92 -21.77
N THR A 2 20.41 5.55 -20.98
CA THR A 2 20.30 5.29 -19.54
C THR A 2 19.49 4.02 -19.32
N LYS A 3 20.12 2.99 -18.75
CA LYS A 3 19.45 1.73 -18.39
C LYS A 3 18.40 2.06 -17.33
N SER A 4 17.13 1.86 -17.69
CA SER A 4 16.00 1.91 -16.75
C SER A 4 16.24 0.89 -15.64
N SER A 5 16.53 1.36 -14.43
CA SER A 5 16.61 0.55 -13.23
C SER A 5 15.18 0.20 -12.77
N VAL A 6 14.51 -0.65 -13.56
CA VAL A 6 13.26 -1.28 -13.13
C VAL A 6 13.62 -2.20 -11.97
N ILE A 7 13.24 -1.80 -10.75
CA ILE A 7 13.27 -2.70 -9.60
C ILE A 7 12.30 -3.82 -9.94
N LYS A 8 12.84 -5.00 -10.28
CA LYS A 8 12.05 -6.22 -10.44
C LYS A 8 11.51 -6.59 -9.06
N LEU A 9 10.33 -6.07 -8.74
CA LEU A 9 9.54 -6.41 -7.55
C LEU A 9 9.18 -7.91 -7.51
N ALA A 10 9.53 -8.73 -8.50
CA ALA A 10 9.28 -10.17 -8.44
C ALA A 10 10.04 -10.88 -7.30
N THR A 11 11.30 -10.49 -7.03
CA THR A 11 12.18 -11.27 -6.13
C THR A 11 11.90 -11.14 -4.63
N PRO A 12 11.43 -9.99 -4.09
CA PRO A 12 10.97 -9.93 -2.69
C PRO A 12 9.62 -10.64 -2.49
N PHE A 13 8.79 -10.72 -3.53
CA PHE A 13 7.43 -11.23 -3.44
C PHE A 13 7.34 -12.75 -3.56
N GLU A 14 8.25 -13.40 -4.29
CA GLU A 14 8.38 -14.86 -4.26
C GLU A 14 8.74 -15.38 -2.86
N ARG A 15 9.49 -14.61 -2.07
CA ARG A 15 9.79 -14.97 -0.68
C ARG A 15 8.57 -14.91 0.23
N LEU A 16 7.55 -14.12 -0.12
CA LEU A 16 6.25 -14.07 0.58
C LEU A 16 5.30 -15.20 0.19
N LYS A 17 5.49 -15.84 -0.98
CA LYS A 17 4.65 -16.96 -1.44
C LYS A 17 4.75 -18.21 -0.57
N PHE A 18 5.77 -18.32 0.28
CA PHE A 18 6.06 -19.53 1.07
C PHE A 18 5.72 -19.42 2.57
N HIS A 19 5.03 -18.37 3.03
CA HIS A 19 4.89 -18.10 4.47
C HIS A 19 3.47 -18.03 5.04
N ASN A 20 2.43 -18.51 4.34
CA ASN A 20 1.13 -18.77 4.96
C ASN A 20 0.57 -20.13 4.54
N PRO A 21 0.48 -21.12 5.44
CA PRO A 21 0.04 -22.48 5.11
C PRO A 21 -1.46 -22.59 4.81
N ILE A 22 -2.23 -21.51 5.00
CA ILE A 22 -3.68 -21.49 4.84
C ILE A 22 -4.01 -20.55 3.66
N PRO A 23 -4.39 -21.10 2.49
CA PRO A 23 -4.71 -20.33 1.28
C PRO A 23 -5.74 -19.22 1.53
N ASP A 24 -6.68 -19.51 2.41
CA ASP A 24 -7.75 -18.62 2.87
C ASP A 24 -7.25 -17.34 3.53
N ILE A 25 -6.21 -17.43 4.37
CA ILE A 25 -5.58 -16.26 5.01
C ILE A 25 -4.83 -15.46 3.95
N ALA A 26 -4.10 -16.14 3.06
CA ALA A 26 -3.36 -15.49 1.98
C ALA A 26 -4.28 -14.70 1.03
N LEU A 27 -5.46 -15.24 0.71
CA LEU A 27 -6.46 -14.55 -0.10
C LEU A 27 -6.94 -13.26 0.57
N ARG A 28 -7.27 -13.32 1.87
CA ARG A 28 -7.75 -12.15 2.62
C ARG A 28 -6.68 -11.06 2.73
N LEU A 29 -5.43 -11.46 2.97
CA LEU A 29 -4.29 -10.54 2.93
C LEU A 29 -4.13 -9.88 1.57
N ALA A 30 -4.32 -10.62 0.47
CA ALA A 30 -4.26 -10.08 -0.88
C ALA A 30 -5.39 -9.07 -1.14
N VAL A 31 -6.61 -9.34 -0.67
CA VAL A 31 -7.74 -8.40 -0.76
C VAL A 31 -7.44 -7.10 -0.01
N ILE A 32 -6.95 -7.20 1.23
CA ILE A 32 -6.55 -6.04 2.04
C ILE A 32 -5.45 -5.25 1.31
N MET A 33 -4.43 -5.94 0.79
CA MET A 33 -3.31 -5.31 0.09
C MET A 33 -3.78 -4.56 -1.17
N GLN A 34 -4.67 -5.16 -1.96
CA GLN A 34 -5.21 -4.54 -3.15
C GLN A 34 -6.00 -3.27 -2.82
N ALA A 35 -6.83 -3.31 -1.77
CA ALA A 35 -7.58 -2.14 -1.33
C ALA A 35 -6.66 -1.00 -0.85
N ILE A 36 -5.53 -1.31 -0.19
CA ILE A 36 -4.53 -0.31 0.18
C ILE A 36 -3.92 0.32 -1.07
N ILE A 37 -3.51 -0.50 -2.05
CA ILE A 37 -2.93 -0.02 -3.32
C ILE A 37 -3.91 0.92 -4.02
N ASP A 38 -5.15 0.48 -4.21
CA ASP A 38 -6.19 1.25 -4.90
C ASP A 38 -6.49 2.56 -4.15
N SER A 39 -6.52 2.54 -2.82
CA SER A 39 -6.71 3.75 -1.99
C SER A 39 -5.59 4.78 -2.12
N THR A 40 -4.39 4.34 -2.53
CA THR A 40 -3.19 5.20 -2.70
C THR A 40 -2.96 5.62 -4.15
N ASN A 41 -3.84 5.23 -5.06
CA ASN A 41 -3.75 5.59 -6.46
C ASN A 41 -3.90 7.11 -6.65
N THR A 42 -3.13 7.67 -7.58
CA THR A 42 -3.17 9.10 -7.94
C THR A 42 -3.47 9.33 -9.42
N SER A 43 -3.82 8.28 -10.16
CA SER A 43 -4.10 8.39 -11.58
C SER A 43 -5.32 9.29 -11.84
N PRO A 44 -5.25 10.22 -12.81
CA PRO A 44 -6.38 11.07 -13.17
C PRO A 44 -7.46 10.34 -13.98
N LYS A 45 -7.24 9.06 -14.34
CA LYS A 45 -8.20 8.28 -15.13
C LYS A 45 -9.47 8.04 -14.32
N LYS A 46 -10.62 8.18 -14.96
CA LYS A 46 -11.94 8.08 -14.31
C LYS A 46 -12.14 6.72 -13.62
N GLU A 47 -11.73 5.65 -14.27
CA GLU A 47 -11.84 4.27 -13.76
C GLU A 47 -10.96 4.07 -12.53
N ALA A 48 -9.73 4.61 -12.58
CA ALA A 48 -8.79 4.57 -11.47
C ALA A 48 -9.31 5.35 -10.25
N LYS A 49 -9.88 6.53 -10.47
CA LYS A 49 -10.52 7.34 -9.42
C LYS A 49 -11.73 6.63 -8.80
N LYS A 50 -12.56 5.97 -9.61
CA LYS A 50 -13.69 5.17 -9.11
C LYS A 50 -13.22 4.03 -8.22
N ALA A 51 -12.15 3.32 -8.61
CA ALA A 51 -11.56 2.26 -7.79
C ALA A 51 -10.97 2.80 -6.48
N GLU A 52 -10.26 3.93 -6.54
CA GLU A 52 -9.71 4.64 -5.37
C GLU A 52 -10.80 5.02 -4.37
N GLU A 53 -11.88 5.65 -4.82
CA GLU A 53 -13.01 6.05 -3.98
C GLU A 53 -13.71 4.84 -3.36
N ALA A 54 -13.89 3.76 -4.13
CA ALA A 54 -14.50 2.53 -3.63
C ALA A 54 -13.63 1.86 -2.55
N ALA A 55 -12.31 1.80 -2.76
CA ALA A 55 -11.37 1.22 -1.80
C ALA A 55 -11.30 2.05 -0.51
N LYS A 56 -11.27 3.38 -0.62
CA LYS A 56 -11.33 4.28 0.55
C LYS A 56 -12.62 4.10 1.32
N LYS A 57 -13.76 3.98 0.63
CA LYS A 57 -15.05 3.70 1.28
C LYS A 57 -15.01 2.37 2.03
N TRP A 58 -14.47 1.32 1.40
CA TRP A 58 -14.36 -0.01 2.01
C TRP A 58 -13.48 -0.01 3.27
N ILE A 59 -12.35 0.69 3.27
CA ILE A 59 -11.41 0.73 4.42
C ILE A 59 -11.86 1.67 5.55
N PHE A 60 -12.33 2.87 5.22
CA PHE A 60 -12.50 3.96 6.20
C PHE A 60 -13.93 4.17 6.68
N VAL A 61 -14.94 3.74 5.93
CA VAL A 61 -16.34 3.74 6.41
C VAL A 61 -16.54 2.52 7.29
N ASP A 62 -17.49 2.61 8.22
CA ASP A 62 -17.90 1.45 9.01
C ASP A 62 -18.46 0.38 8.07
N ASN A 63 -17.73 -0.72 7.94
CA ASN A 63 -17.96 -1.76 6.97
C ASN A 63 -17.63 -3.10 7.61
N GLU A 64 -18.66 -3.91 7.86
CA GLU A 64 -18.55 -5.21 8.53
C GLU A 64 -17.72 -6.21 7.72
N ASP A 65 -17.80 -6.19 6.38
CA ASP A 65 -17.02 -7.07 5.52
C ASP A 65 -15.52 -6.80 5.66
N PHE A 66 -15.13 -5.52 5.68
CA PHE A 66 -13.74 -5.12 5.91
C PHE A 66 -13.24 -5.59 7.27
N ILE A 67 -14.04 -5.34 8.33
CA ILE A 67 -13.69 -5.75 9.70
C ILE A 67 -13.51 -7.27 9.78
N THR A 68 -14.45 -8.02 9.19
CA THR A 68 -14.44 -9.49 9.15
C THR A 68 -13.21 -10.01 8.41
N ILE A 69 -12.95 -9.51 7.20
CA ILE A 69 -11.79 -9.91 6.39
C ILE A 69 -10.48 -9.62 7.12
N CYS A 70 -10.38 -8.49 7.83
CA CYS A 70 -9.22 -8.17 8.65
C CYS A 70 -9.00 -9.19 9.78
N PHE A 71 -10.04 -9.51 10.55
CA PHE A 71 -9.91 -10.48 11.65
C PHE A 71 -9.64 -11.89 11.15
N GLU A 72 -10.30 -12.32 10.08
CA GLU A 72 -10.03 -13.63 9.46
C GLU A 72 -8.61 -13.71 8.86
N ALA A 73 -8.02 -12.57 8.47
CA ALA A 73 -6.61 -12.48 8.06
C ALA A 73 -5.64 -12.38 9.25
N GLY A 74 -6.13 -12.31 10.49
CA GLY A 74 -5.32 -12.13 11.70
C GLY A 74 -4.71 -10.73 11.84
N ILE A 75 -5.35 -9.70 11.27
CA ILE A 75 -4.87 -8.30 11.31
C ILE A 75 -5.91 -7.39 11.95
N GLU A 76 -5.47 -6.52 12.85
CA GLU A 76 -6.30 -5.46 13.41
C GLU A 76 -6.77 -4.44 12.34
N PRO A 77 -8.08 -4.21 12.17
CA PRO A 77 -8.60 -3.24 11.20
C PRO A 77 -8.04 -1.82 11.41
N SER A 78 -7.79 -1.45 12.67
CA SER A 78 -7.20 -0.17 13.05
C SER A 78 -5.77 0.01 12.51
N LEU A 79 -4.98 -1.06 12.46
CA LEU A 79 -3.63 -1.06 11.90
C LEU A 79 -3.67 -0.82 10.40
N VAL A 80 -4.57 -1.51 9.67
CA VAL A 80 -4.76 -1.33 8.23
C VAL A 80 -5.14 0.11 7.91
N ARG A 81 -6.10 0.69 8.64
CA ARG A 81 -6.50 2.10 8.49
C ARG A 81 -5.34 3.06 8.74
N LYS A 82 -4.54 2.81 9.78
CA LYS A 82 -3.36 3.64 10.12
C LYS A 82 -2.30 3.60 9.00
N ILE A 83 -1.98 2.42 8.49
CA ILE A 83 -1.02 2.24 7.37
C ILE A 83 -1.54 2.94 6.12
N THR A 84 -2.79 2.68 5.74
CA THR A 84 -3.42 3.26 4.54
C THR A 84 -3.38 4.79 4.59
N LYS A 85 -3.77 5.38 5.74
CA LYS A 85 -3.73 6.83 5.94
C LYS A 85 -2.31 7.39 5.85
N GLY A 86 -1.32 6.68 6.37
CA GLY A 86 0.10 7.04 6.25
C GLY A 86 0.56 7.06 4.80
N LEU A 87 0.23 6.03 4.03
CA LEU A 87 0.60 5.92 2.61
C LEU A 87 -0.07 7.00 1.75
N ILE A 88 -1.35 7.29 1.96
CA ILE A 88 -2.06 8.37 1.25
C ILE A 88 -1.35 9.72 1.48
N ARG A 89 -0.97 10.02 2.73
CA ARG A 89 -0.24 11.25 3.06
C ARG A 89 1.14 11.30 2.38
N LEU A 90 1.88 10.20 2.40
CA LEU A 90 3.18 10.13 1.72
C LEU A 90 3.03 10.38 0.21
N GLN A 91 2.00 9.83 -0.41
CA GLN A 91 1.76 10.00 -1.84
C GLN A 91 1.34 11.44 -2.19
N GLN A 92 0.53 12.08 -1.36
CA GLN A 92 0.18 13.50 -1.49
C GLN A 92 1.40 14.42 -1.28
N ASN A 93 2.28 14.09 -0.35
CA ASN A 93 3.50 14.85 -0.12
C ASN A 93 4.53 14.63 -1.25
N LYS A 94 4.56 13.43 -1.84
CA LYS A 94 5.40 13.13 -3.01
C LYS A 94 4.94 13.86 -4.27
N SER A 95 3.66 14.23 -4.38
CA SER A 95 3.20 15.17 -5.41
C SER A 95 3.60 16.63 -5.18
N VAL A 96 4.19 16.96 -4.01
CA VAL A 96 4.68 18.30 -3.66
C VAL A 96 6.22 18.37 -3.69
N ILE A 97 6.91 17.23 -3.61
CA ILE A 97 8.38 17.15 -3.62
C ILE A 97 8.85 16.70 -5.00
N HIS A 98 9.42 17.63 -5.77
CA HIS A 98 10.21 17.33 -6.96
C HIS A 98 11.40 16.43 -6.59
N GLU A 99 11.84 15.57 -7.52
CA GLU A 99 12.81 14.48 -7.35
C GLU A 99 14.20 14.85 -6.76
N GLU A 100 14.45 16.11 -6.40
CA GLU A 100 15.73 16.61 -5.89
C GLU A 100 15.96 16.37 -4.40
N ASP A 101 14.93 16.07 -3.60
CA ASP A 101 15.10 15.92 -2.14
C ASP A 101 15.47 14.50 -1.68
N LEU A 102 15.52 13.50 -2.57
CA LEU A 102 15.85 12.11 -2.19
C LEU A 102 17.36 11.85 -1.94
N PHE A 103 18.24 12.84 -2.13
CA PHE A 103 19.69 12.68 -1.94
C PHE A 103 20.35 13.57 -0.88
N CYS A 104 19.61 14.28 -0.04
CA CYS A 104 20.22 15.03 1.07
C CYS A 104 19.70 14.59 2.45
N ASN A 105 20.00 13.36 2.85
CA ASN A 105 20.07 12.97 4.27
C ASN A 105 21.01 11.78 4.52
N LYS A 106 22.13 11.75 3.78
CA LYS A 106 23.34 11.03 4.20
C LYS A 106 24.42 12.03 4.56
N SER A 107 24.28 12.61 5.74
CA SER A 107 25.41 13.10 6.52
C SER A 107 25.03 12.97 7.99
N LEU A 108 25.06 11.73 8.47
CA LEU A 108 25.36 11.46 9.87
C LEU A 108 26.64 12.23 10.20
N LYS A 109 26.50 13.31 10.96
CA LYS A 109 27.60 13.86 11.76
C LYS A 109 28.00 12.78 12.75
N LEU A 110 29.03 12.01 12.42
CA LEU A 110 29.90 11.41 13.42
C LEU A 110 31.02 12.43 13.66
N ARG A 111 30.88 13.17 14.76
CA ARG A 111 32.04 13.69 15.48
C ARG A 111 32.59 12.57 16.35
#